data_AF-A0A7C8HTA6-F1
#
_entry.id   AF-A0A7C8HTA6-F1
#
_cell.length_a   1.000
_cell.length_b   1.000
_cell.length_c   1.000
_cell.angle_alpha   90.00
_cell.angle_beta   90.00
_cell.angle_gamma   90.00
#
_symmetry.space_group_name_H-M   'P 1'
#
loop_
_entity.id
_entity.type
_entity.pdbx_description
1 polymer ?
#
loop_
_entity_poly.entity_id
_entity_poly.type
_entity_poly.pdbx_seq_one_letter_code
_entity_poly.pdbx_strand_id
1 'polypeptide(L)'
;MSTAQEKRTAWVTVRVTQAEKEKFIEQAHTEEMSLGDFIRMRLNAPRVRKTKNERAKVLQLARIGNNLNQLARWANTYKQEYESMQLLLRLQDIKEQLKCL
;
A
#
# COMPACT_ATOMS: atom_id res chain seq x y z
N MET A 1 -17.25 22.49 5.31
CA MET A 1 -17.07 23.33 4.10
C MET A 1 -17.68 22.57 2.93
N SER A 2 -18.82 23.03 2.43
CA SER A 2 -19.58 22.40 1.34
C SER A 2 -18.73 22.39 0.07
N THR A 3 -18.23 21.24 -0.36
CA THR A 3 -17.58 21.11 -1.67
C THR A 3 -18.68 21.07 -2.72
N ALA A 4 -18.96 22.22 -3.33
CA ALA A 4 -19.80 22.28 -4.51
C ALA A 4 -19.21 21.34 -5.57
N GLN A 5 -19.93 20.26 -5.88
CA GLN A 5 -19.51 19.28 -6.88
C GLN A 5 -19.42 19.99 -8.23
N GLU A 6 -18.18 20.25 -8.69
CA GLU A 6 -17.94 20.92 -9.97
C GLU A 6 -18.59 20.09 -11.09
N LYS A 7 -19.44 20.73 -11.91
CA LYS A 7 -20.17 20.04 -12.97
C LYS A 7 -19.19 19.60 -14.05
N ARG A 8 -19.25 18.33 -14.42
CA ARG A 8 -18.41 17.73 -15.47
C ARG A 8 -18.86 18.22 -16.84
N THR A 9 -18.21 19.25 -17.38
CA THR A 9 -18.56 19.87 -18.67
C THR A 9 -17.62 19.50 -19.82
N ALA A 10 -16.42 18.99 -19.52
CA ALA A 10 -15.42 18.62 -20.52
C ALA A 10 -15.55 17.16 -20.98
N TRP A 11 -15.29 16.91 -22.26
CA TRP A 11 -15.31 15.58 -22.89
C TRP A 11 -13.90 14.99 -23.03
N VAL A 12 -13.77 13.68 -22.80
CA VAL A 12 -12.56 12.91 -23.07
C VAL A 12 -12.89 11.87 -24.13
N THR A 13 -12.32 12.00 -25.32
CA THR A 13 -12.58 11.09 -26.47
C THR A 13 -11.34 10.29 -26.82
N VAL A 14 -11.47 8.96 -26.89
CA VAL A 14 -10.39 8.04 -27.30
C VAL A 14 -10.96 7.07 -28.35
N ARG A 15 -10.21 6.85 -29.44
CA ARG A 15 -10.57 5.84 -30.44
C ARG A 15 -10.13 4.47 -29.93
N VAL A 16 -11.05 3.51 -29.94
CA VAL A 16 -10.81 2.13 -29.52
C VAL A 16 -11.32 1.19 -30.60
N THR A 17 -10.73 0.00 -30.67
CA THR A 17 -11.26 -1.07 -31.50
C THR A 17 -12.55 -1.64 -30.91
N GLN A 18 -13.35 -2.33 -31.71
CA GLN A 18 -14.60 -2.94 -31.25
C GLN A 18 -14.36 -3.98 -30.13
N ALA A 19 -13.31 -4.78 -30.26
CA ALA A 19 -12.93 -5.78 -29.26
C ALA A 19 -12.50 -5.15 -27.91
N GLU A 20 -11.85 -3.99 -27.94
CA GLU A 20 -11.50 -3.26 -26.70
C GLU A 20 -12.74 -2.69 -26.03
N LYS A 21 -13.68 -2.16 -26.81
CA LYS A 21 -14.94 -1.61 -26.29
C LYS A 21 -15.75 -2.68 -25.56
N GLU A 22 -15.88 -3.87 -26.14
CA GLU A 22 -16.59 -5.00 -25.52
C GLU A 22 -15.94 -5.40 -24.19
N LYS A 23 -14.60 -5.54 -24.17
CA LYS A 23 -13.86 -5.84 -22.94
C LYS A 23 -14.10 -4.81 -21.84
N PHE A 24 -14.13 -3.52 -22.18
CA PHE A 24 -14.38 -2.48 -21.16
C PHE A 24 -15.81 -2.52 -20.62
N ILE A 25 -16.78 -2.87 -21.46
CA ILE A 25 -18.18 -3.04 -21.05
C ILE A 25 -18.32 -4.25 -20.11
N GLU A 26 -17.71 -5.38 -20.46
CA GLU A 26 -17.70 -6.58 -19.62
C GLU A 26 -17.05 -6.32 -18.25
N GLN A 27 -15.91 -5.62 -18.24
CA GLN A 27 -15.23 -5.25 -17.00
C GLN A 27 -16.06 -4.29 -16.14
N ALA A 28 -16.70 -3.30 -16.76
CA ALA A 28 -17.59 -2.38 -16.06
C ALA A 28 -18.82 -3.11 -15.47
N HIS A 29 -19.39 -4.06 -16.21
CA HIS A 29 -20.51 -4.88 -15.75
C HIS A 29 -20.11 -5.83 -14.61
N THR A 30 -18.90 -6.37 -14.65
CA THR A 30 -18.35 -7.21 -13.57
C THR A 30 -18.22 -6.42 -12.27
N GLU A 31 -17.90 -5.14 -12.35
CA GLU A 31 -17.75 -4.24 -11.20
C GLU A 31 -19.04 -3.43 -10.90
N GLU A 32 -20.19 -3.82 -11.49
CA GLU A 32 -21.53 -3.21 -11.30
C GLU A 32 -21.58 -1.67 -11.49
N MET A 33 -20.75 -1.14 -12.38
CA MET A 33 -20.62 0.30 -12.59
C MET A 33 -20.78 0.70 -14.06
N SER A 34 -21.09 1.98 -14.30
CA SER A 34 -21.16 2.51 -15.66
C SER A 34 -19.76 2.53 -16.29
N LEU A 35 -19.68 2.36 -17.62
CA LEU A 35 -18.40 2.44 -18.34
C LEU A 35 -17.64 3.75 -18.05
N GLY A 36 -18.37 4.86 -17.90
CA GLY A 36 -17.77 6.16 -17.58
C GLY A 36 -17.20 6.21 -16.16
N ASP A 37 -17.86 5.59 -15.19
CA ASP A 37 -17.36 5.53 -13.81
C ASP A 37 -16.25 4.50 -13.66
N PHE A 38 -16.31 3.40 -14.40
CA PHE A 38 -15.23 2.41 -14.52
C PHE A 38 -13.94 3.05 -15.04
N ILE A 39 -14.03 3.80 -16.14
CA ILE A 39 -12.87 4.51 -16.70
C ILE A 39 -12.33 5.54 -15.70
N ARG A 40 -13.19 6.31 -15.04
CA ARG A 40 -12.76 7.29 -14.04
C ARG A 40 -12.10 6.62 -12.84
N MET A 41 -12.68 5.54 -12.33
CA MET A 41 -12.13 4.79 -11.21
C MET A 41 -10.75 4.24 -11.60
N ARG A 42 -10.59 3.67 -12.79
CA ARG A 42 -9.30 3.13 -13.27
C ARG A 42 -8.26 4.21 -13.57
N LEU A 43 -8.67 5.40 -14.03
CA LEU A 43 -7.75 6.53 -14.27
C LEU A 43 -7.37 7.27 -12.98
N ASN A 44 -8.29 7.37 -12.02
CA ASN A 44 -8.04 7.96 -10.70
C ASN A 44 -7.43 6.97 -9.73
N ALA A 45 -7.47 5.66 -10.02
CA ALA A 45 -6.74 4.67 -9.26
C ALA A 45 -5.26 5.07 -9.30
N PRO A 46 -4.62 5.35 -8.15
CA PRO A 46 -3.20 5.62 -8.14
C PRO A 46 -2.54 4.39 -8.74
N ARG A 47 -1.97 4.53 -9.94
CA ARG A 47 -1.09 3.51 -10.49
C ARG A 47 0.08 3.45 -9.53
N VAL A 48 0.05 2.49 -8.61
CA VAL A 48 1.19 2.12 -7.77
C VAL A 48 2.21 1.46 -8.70
N ARG A 49 2.87 2.28 -9.54
CA ARG A 49 4.18 1.91 -10.04
C ARG A 49 5.03 1.89 -8.79
N LYS A 50 5.46 0.70 -8.35
CA LYS A 50 6.43 0.52 -7.27
C LYS A 50 7.64 1.39 -7.61
N THR A 51 7.63 2.61 -7.11
CA THR A 51 8.69 3.58 -7.39
C THR A 51 9.96 2.98 -6.80
N LYS A 52 11.16 3.27 -7.34
CA LYS A 52 12.43 2.77 -6.76
C LYS A 52 12.46 2.99 -5.23
N ASN A 53 11.90 4.11 -4.78
CA ASN A 53 11.76 4.47 -3.37
C ASN A 53 10.80 3.55 -2.58
N GLU A 54 9.65 3.17 -3.15
CA GLU A 54 8.72 2.25 -2.49
C GLU A 54 9.29 0.83 -2.41
N ARG A 55 10.00 0.40 -3.45
CA ARG A 55 10.73 -0.87 -3.43
C ARG A 55 11.82 -0.86 -2.35
N ALA A 56 12.54 0.24 -2.21
CA ALA A 56 13.53 0.42 -1.15
C ALA A 56 12.89 0.35 0.25
N LYS A 57 11.73 1.00 0.45
CA LYS A 57 10.96 0.92 1.72
C LYS A 57 10.56 -0.51 2.06
N VAL A 58 9.99 -1.26 1.11
CA VAL A 58 9.62 -2.66 1.33
C VAL A 58 10.85 -3.51 1.69
N LEU A 59 11.99 -3.26 1.05
CA LEU A 59 13.23 -3.99 1.32
C LEU A 59 13.82 -3.65 2.69
N GLN A 60 13.67 -2.40 3.14
CA GLN A 60 14.04 -2.01 4.51
C GLN A 60 13.12 -2.67 5.55
N LEU A 61 11.82 -2.71 5.33
CA LEU A 61 10.88 -3.42 6.22
C LEU A 61 11.23 -4.91 6.33
N ALA A 62 11.58 -5.56 5.21
CA ALA A 62 12.02 -6.94 5.23
C ALA A 62 13.30 -7.15 6.07
N ARG A 63 14.26 -6.23 5.99
CA ARG A 63 15.49 -6.26 6.82
C ARG A 63 15.19 -6.08 8.31
N ILE A 64 14.29 -5.15 8.65
CA ILE A 64 13.85 -4.94 10.04
C ILE A 64 13.18 -6.21 10.57
N GLY A 65 12.27 -6.81 9.80
CA GLY A 65 11.60 -8.05 10.18
C GLY A 65 12.58 -9.21 10.41
N ASN A 66 13.61 -9.34 9.56
CA ASN A 66 14.66 -10.34 9.75
C ASN A 66 15.44 -10.13 11.04
N ASN A 67 15.82 -8.89 11.36
CA ASN A 67 16.53 -8.58 12.60
C ASN A 67 15.67 -8.90 13.83
N LEU A 68 14.37 -8.55 13.80
CA LEU A 68 13.43 -8.88 14.88
C LEU A 68 13.28 -10.39 15.07
N ASN A 69 13.21 -11.16 13.97
CA ASN A 69 13.15 -12.61 14.03
C ASN A 69 14.42 -13.23 14.62
N GLN A 70 15.59 -12.65 14.33
CA GLN A 70 16.86 -13.10 14.93
C GLN A 70 16.88 -12.84 16.43
N LEU A 71 16.45 -11.65 16.88
CA LEU A 71 16.34 -11.31 18.30
C LEU A 71 15.34 -12.21 19.02
N ALA A 72 14.18 -12.46 18.41
CA ALA A 72 13.17 -13.37 18.97
C ALA A 72 13.71 -14.80 19.09
N ARG A 73 14.41 -15.30 18.06
CA ARG A 73 15.07 -16.61 18.11
C ARG A 73 16.11 -16.65 19.22
N TRP A 74 16.99 -15.66 19.30
CA TRP A 74 18.02 -15.58 20.33
C TRP A 74 17.41 -15.57 21.74
N ALA A 75 16.42 -14.72 21.99
CA ALA A 75 15.72 -14.65 23.28
C ALA A 75 15.03 -15.98 23.66
N ASN A 76 14.45 -16.67 22.67
CA ASN A 76 13.82 -17.97 22.89
C ASN A 76 14.83 -19.09 23.14
N THR A 77 16.04 -18.99 22.56
CA THR A 77 17.12 -19.99 22.71
C THR A 77 17.90 -19.81 24.01
N TYR A 78 18.22 -18.58 24.39
CA TYR A 78 19.06 -18.26 25.55
C TYR A 78 18.22 -17.62 26.66
N LYS A 79 17.35 -18.43 27.29
CA LYS A 79 16.43 -18.03 28.37
C LYS A 79 17.16 -17.68 29.68
N GLN A 80 18.06 -16.70 29.68
CA GLN A 80 18.50 -16.05 30.90
C GLN A 80 17.56 -14.88 31.18
N GLU A 81 16.82 -14.96 32.30
CA GLU A 81 15.74 -14.03 32.66
C GLU A 81 16.22 -12.56 32.72
N TYR A 82 17.49 -12.34 33.04
CA TYR A 82 18.11 -11.02 33.17
C TYR A 82 18.31 -10.30 31.81
N GLU A 83 18.65 -11.03 30.74
CA GLU A 83 18.87 -10.44 29.41
C GLU A 83 17.55 -10.13 28.69
N SER A 84 16.50 -10.88 29.01
CA SER A 84 15.17 -10.71 28.41
C SER A 84 14.55 -9.35 28.75
N MET A 85 14.71 -8.87 29.98
CA MET A 85 14.21 -7.55 30.40
C MET A 85 14.97 -6.41 29.72
N GLN A 86 16.30 -6.50 29.60
CA GLN A 86 17.11 -5.48 28.91
C GLN A 86 16.78 -5.42 27.42
N LEU A 87 16.58 -6.57 26.76
CA LEU A 87 16.16 -6.64 25.37
C LEU A 87 14.79 -5.97 25.16
N LEU A 88 13.85 -6.20 26.07
CA LEU A 88 12.50 -5.65 25.98
C LEU A 88 12.49 -4.12 26.14
N LEU A 89 13.29 -3.58 27.07
CA LEU A 89 13.52 -2.14 27.22
C LEU A 89 14.08 -1.50 25.94
N ARG A 90 15.09 -2.13 25.31
CA ARG A 90 15.68 -1.62 24.06
C ARG A 90 14.72 -1.68 22.88
N LEU A 91 13.90 -2.72 22.78
CA LEU A 91 12.85 -2.79 21.76
C LEU A 91 11.77 -1.72 21.96
N GLN A 92 11.46 -1.39 23.21
CA GLN A 92 10.52 -0.32 23.53
C GLN A 92 11.08 1.07 23.16
N ASP A 93 12.35 1.36 23.45
CA ASP A 93 13.02 2.60 23.02
C ASP A 93 12.97 2.76 21.49
N ILE A 94 13.29 1.71 20.73
CA ILE A 94 13.23 1.74 19.26
C ILE A 94 11.81 2.01 18.79
N LYS A 95 10.80 1.40 19.43
CA LYS A 95 9.39 1.63 19.11
C LYS A 95 8.97 3.09 19.37
N GLU A 96 9.44 3.71 20.44
CA GLU A 96 9.16 5.12 20.71
C GLU A 96 9.83 6.05 19.71
N GLN A 97 11.10 5.81 19.38
CA GLN A 97 11.82 6.61 18.38
C GLN A 97 11.16 6.55 16.98
N LEU A 98 10.58 5.40 16.62
CA LEU A 98 9.86 5.23 15.36
C LEU A 98 8.46 5.89 15.34
N LYS A 99 7.84 6.14 16.50
CA LYS A 99 6.55 6.84 16.59
C LYS A 99 6.67 8.35 16.38
N CYS A 100 7.85 8.91 16.58
CA CYS A 100 8.12 10.34 16.45
C CYS A 100 8.54 10.77 15.03
N LEU A 101 8.51 9.84 14.05
CA LEU A 101 8.74 10.07 12.63
C LEU A 101 7.43 10.07 11.85
#